data_AF-A0AAD7SWM6-F1
#
_entry.id   AF-A0AAD7SWM6-F1
#
_cell.length_a   1.000
_cell.length_b   1.000
_cell.length_c   1.000
_cell.angle_alpha   90.00
_cell.angle_beta   90.00
_cell.angle_gamma   90.00
#
_symmetry.space_group_name_H-M   'P 1'
#
loop_
_entity.id
_entity.type
_entity.pdbx_description
1 polymer ?
#
loop_
_entity_poly.entity_id
_entity_poly.type
_entity_poly.pdbx_seq_one_letter_code
_entity_poly.pdbx_strand_id
1 'polypeptide(L)'
;MAQGNINPEEKLVVSQVWHQEEADRCAKAVSQSKQGQWTSWENLEHRKLTWKDLWEMEGRQISFIIRATYDVLPTPKNLHQWFGEDPSCALCQTLQH
;
A
#
# COMPACT_ATOMS: atom_id res chain seq x y z
N MET A 1 14.88 26.25 -17.69
CA MET A 1 14.19 25.43 -16.67
C MET A 1 13.10 26.28 -16.05
N ALA A 2 11.86 26.16 -16.54
CA ALA A 2 10.75 26.96 -16.01
C ALA A 2 10.32 26.36 -14.68
N GLN A 3 10.57 27.08 -13.59
CA GLN A 3 9.92 26.82 -12.31
C GLN A 3 8.45 27.26 -12.48
N GLY A 4 7.59 26.30 -12.81
CA GLY A 4 6.15 26.52 -12.83
C GLY A 4 5.71 26.93 -11.44
N ASN A 5 5.34 28.19 -11.27
CA ASN A 5 4.91 28.75 -10.00
C ASN A 5 3.46 28.30 -9.78
N ILE A 6 3.27 27.15 -9.11
CA ILE A 6 1.94 26.59 -8.84
C ILE A 6 1.15 27.63 -8.01
N ASN A 7 -0.02 28.02 -8.49
CA ASN A 7 -0.88 29.01 -7.83
C ASN A 7 -1.26 28.50 -6.42
N PRO A 8 -1.22 29.35 -5.37
CA PRO A 8 -1.68 28.99 -4.03
C PRO A 8 -3.06 28.30 -4.00
N GLU A 9 -4.00 28.73 -4.85
CA GLU A 9 -5.34 28.12 -4.95
C GLU A 9 -5.28 26.70 -5.53
N GLU A 10 -4.46 26.48 -6.56
CA GLU A 10 -4.23 25.15 -7.13
C GLU A 10 -3.58 24.21 -6.11
N LYS A 11 -2.61 24.71 -5.31
CA LYS A 11 -2.00 23.92 -4.22
C LYS A 11 -3.01 23.52 -3.16
N LEU A 12 -3.92 24.43 -2.80
CA LEU A 12 -4.98 24.16 -1.83
C LEU A 12 -5.94 23.09 -2.35
N VAL A 13 -6.39 23.21 -3.60
CA VAL A 13 -7.27 22.21 -4.22
C VAL A 13 -6.58 20.85 -4.29
N VAL A 14 -5.34 20.79 -4.75
CA VAL A 14 -4.56 19.53 -4.81
C VAL A 14 -4.40 18.92 -3.43
N SER A 15 -4.05 19.71 -2.41
CA SER A 15 -3.92 19.21 -1.04
C SER A 15 -5.25 18.65 -0.52
N GLN A 16 -6.37 19.31 -0.81
CA GLN A 16 -7.68 18.86 -0.38
C GLN A 16 -8.07 17.54 -1.05
N VAL A 17 -7.83 17.41 -2.36
CA VAL A 17 -8.07 16.16 -3.10
C VAL A 17 -7.22 15.02 -2.53
N TRP A 18 -5.93 15.27 -2.28
CA TRP A 18 -5.03 14.30 -1.66
C TRP A 18 -5.53 13.82 -0.29
N HIS A 19 -6.00 14.74 0.56
CA HIS A 19 -6.54 14.37 1.87
C HIS A 19 -7.79 13.50 1.74
N GLN A 20 -8.67 13.80 0.79
CA GLN A 20 -9.87 12.98 0.55
C GLN A 20 -9.50 11.59 0.04
N GLU A 21 -8.60 11.49 -0.95
CA GLU A 21 -8.14 10.21 -1.48
C GLU A 21 -7.42 9.36 -0.42
N GLU A 22 -6.62 9.99 0.44
CA GLU A 22 -5.92 9.29 1.51
C GLU A 22 -6.89 8.83 2.61
N ALA A 23 -7.95 9.60 2.89
CA ALA A 23 -9.01 9.17 3.81
C ALA A 23 -9.75 7.94 3.27
N ASP A 24 -10.09 7.92 1.97
CA ASP A 24 -10.74 6.77 1.33
C ASP A 24 -9.81 5.54 1.31
N ARG A 25 -8.52 5.75 1.03
CA ARG A 25 -7.49 4.71 1.09
C ARG A 25 -7.34 4.15 2.51
N CYS A 26 -7.29 5.00 3.53
CA CYS A 26 -7.25 4.60 4.93
C CYS A 26 -8.50 3.82 5.34
N ALA A 27 -9.69 4.31 4.99
CA ALA A 27 -10.95 3.62 5.28
C ALA A 27 -10.98 2.22 4.65
N LYS A 28 -10.53 2.10 3.40
CA LYS A 28 -10.37 0.80 2.72
C LYS A 28 -9.36 -0.08 3.46
N ALA A 29 -8.18 0.44 3.81
CA ALA A 29 -7.16 -0.33 4.52
C ALA A 29 -7.65 -0.85 5.88
N VAL A 30 -8.32 -0.04 6.68
CA VAL A 30 -8.90 -0.46 7.98
C VAL A 30 -9.94 -1.57 7.82
N SER A 31 -10.70 -1.56 6.72
CA SER A 31 -11.68 -2.61 6.43
C SER A 31 -11.05 -3.94 5.98
N GLN A 32 -9.77 -3.94 5.63
CA GLN A 32 -9.07 -5.14 5.20
C GLN A 32 -8.52 -5.90 6.40
N SER A 33 -8.97 -7.15 6.61
CA SER A 33 -8.61 -7.99 7.76
C SER A 33 -7.08 -8.14 7.98
N LYS A 34 -6.45 -9.15 7.36
CA LYS A 34 -5.00 -9.39 7.53
C LYS A 34 -4.14 -8.36 6.79
N GLN A 35 -4.63 -7.84 5.67
CA GLN A 35 -3.89 -6.85 4.86
C GLN A 35 -3.90 -5.46 5.48
N GLY A 36 -4.91 -5.11 6.28
CA GLY A 36 -5.02 -3.83 6.96
C GLY A 36 -4.38 -3.80 8.35
N GLN A 37 -3.76 -4.89 8.82
CA GLN A 37 -3.18 -4.94 10.17
C GLN A 37 -2.16 -3.83 10.44
N TRP A 38 -1.49 -3.32 9.39
CA TRP A 38 -0.56 -2.21 9.52
C TRP A 38 -1.22 -0.92 10.01
N THR A 39 -2.53 -0.74 9.87
CA THR A 39 -3.25 0.47 10.33
C THR A 39 -3.34 0.55 11.85
N SER A 40 -3.12 -0.55 12.58
CA SER A 40 -3.12 -0.60 14.04
C SER A 40 -1.73 -0.75 14.65
N TRP A 41 -0.67 -0.72 13.84
CA TRP A 41 0.70 -0.82 14.34
C TRP A 41 1.12 0.50 14.99
N GLU A 42 1.39 0.46 16.28
CA GLU A 42 1.92 1.60 17.04
C GLU A 42 3.45 1.62 17.00
N ASN A 43 4.05 2.81 17.15
CA ASN A 43 5.51 3.01 17.22
C ASN A 43 6.30 2.63 15.95
N LEU A 44 5.66 2.71 14.78
CA LEU A 44 6.37 2.60 13.51
C LEU A 44 7.08 3.90 13.15
N GLU A 45 8.35 3.82 12.81
CA GLU A 45 9.01 4.91 12.09
C GLU A 45 8.58 4.89 10.63
N HIS A 46 7.91 5.96 10.18
CA HIS A 46 7.65 6.17 8.75
C HIS A 46 8.96 6.45 8.02
N ARG A 47 9.63 5.39 7.58
CA ARG A 47 10.87 5.50 6.82
C ARG A 47 10.56 5.73 5.34
N LYS A 48 10.90 6.91 4.83
CA LYS A 48 10.99 7.15 3.39
C LYS A 48 12.32 6.61 2.87
N LEU A 49 12.27 5.54 2.09
CA LEU A 49 13.46 4.99 1.44
C LEU A 49 13.82 5.83 0.22
N THR A 50 14.99 6.47 0.25
CA THR A 50 15.56 7.14 -0.92
C THR A 50 16.36 6.16 -1.77
N TRP A 51 16.68 6.54 -3.00
CA TRP A 51 17.53 5.72 -3.88
C TRP A 51 18.92 5.51 -3.27
N LYS A 52 19.45 6.53 -2.60
CA LYS A 52 20.73 6.44 -1.89
C LYS A 52 20.66 5.40 -0.76
N ASP A 53 19.60 5.42 0.04
CA ASP A 53 19.40 4.44 1.11
C ASP A 53 19.42 3.02 0.56
N LEU A 54 18.73 2.77 -0.56
CA LEU A 54 18.71 1.45 -1.18
C LEU A 54 20.09 0.98 -1.66
N TRP A 55 20.94 1.88 -2.18
CA TRP A 55 22.31 1.54 -2.58
C TRP A 55 23.23 1.27 -1.40
N GLU A 56 23.00 1.91 -0.26
CA GLU A 56 23.80 1.77 0.96
C GLU A 56 23.32 0.59 1.85
N MET A 57 22.13 0.06 1.60
CA MET A 57 21.56 -1.06 2.34
C MET A 57 22.26 -2.38 2.06
N GLU A 58 22.39 -3.20 3.10
CA GLU A 58 22.86 -4.57 2.95
C GLU A 58 21.91 -5.37 2.05
N GLY A 59 22.46 -6.21 1.16
CA GLY A 59 21.66 -6.99 0.22
C GLY A 59 20.59 -7.87 0.88
N ARG A 60 20.81 -8.33 2.12
CA ARG A 60 19.81 -9.09 2.89
C ARG A 60 18.60 -8.24 3.27
N GLN A 61 18.82 -6.98 3.64
CA GLN A 61 17.75 -6.05 4.01
C GLN A 61 16.90 -5.70 2.79
N ILE A 62 17.53 -5.43 1.65
CA ILE A 62 16.85 -5.20 0.37
C ILE A 62 16.02 -6.44 0.00
N SER A 63 16.64 -7.62 0.08
CA SER A 63 15.98 -8.88 -0.24
C SER A 63 14.77 -9.16 0.65
N PHE A 64 14.86 -8.84 1.95
CA PHE A 64 13.75 -8.94 2.89
C PHE A 64 12.59 -8.01 2.48
N ILE A 65 12.86 -6.72 2.23
CA ILE A 65 11.82 -5.75 1.85
C ILE A 65 11.10 -6.17 0.56
N ILE A 66 11.87 -6.58 -0.45
CA ILE A 66 11.30 -7.05 -1.71
C ILE A 66 10.40 -8.26 -1.43
N ARG A 67 10.91 -9.31 -0.78
CA ARG A 67 10.12 -10.52 -0.52
C ARG A 67 8.88 -10.25 0.33
N ALA A 68 8.99 -9.44 1.38
CA ALA A 68 7.85 -9.05 2.21
C ALA A 68 6.75 -8.37 1.38
N THR A 69 7.12 -7.60 0.37
CA THR A 69 6.16 -6.99 -0.59
C THR A 69 5.54 -8.04 -1.52
N TYR A 70 6.34 -9.00 -2.02
CA TYR A 70 5.83 -10.06 -2.90
C TYR A 70 4.95 -11.07 -2.17
N ASP A 71 5.22 -11.35 -0.90
CA ASP A 71 4.46 -12.28 -0.07
C ASP A 71 3.04 -11.77 0.21
N VAL A 72 2.78 -10.46 0.04
CA VAL A 72 1.45 -9.85 0.17
C VAL A 72 0.75 -9.60 -1.17
N LEU A 73 1.25 -10.13 -2.28
CA LEU A 73 0.55 -10.02 -3.57
C LEU A 73 -0.72 -10.87 -3.60
N PRO A 74 -1.72 -10.49 -4.42
CA PRO A 74 -2.96 -11.24 -4.59
C PRO A 74 -2.73 -12.53 -5.39
N THR A 75 -2.10 -13.51 -4.75
CA THR A 75 -1.99 -14.88 -5.26
C THR A 75 -3.23 -15.68 -4.83
N PRO A 76 -3.63 -16.74 -5.55
CA PRO A 76 -4.78 -17.56 -5.15
C PRO A 76 -4.70 -18.07 -3.70
N LYS A 77 -3.48 -18.42 -3.24
CA LYS A 77 -3.21 -18.84 -1.86
C LYS A 77 -3.47 -17.70 -0.86
N ASN A 78 -3.02 -16.49 -1.17
CA ASN A 78 -3.20 -15.34 -0.28
C ASN A 78 -4.65 -14.86 -0.27
N LEU A 79 -5.34 -14.86 -1.41
CA LEU A 79 -6.76 -14.54 -1.51
C LEU A 79 -7.60 -15.49 -0.64
N HIS A 80 -7.35 -16.80 -0.73
CA HIS A 80 -7.96 -17.78 0.18
C HIS A 80 -7.67 -17.46 1.65
N GLN A 81 -6.43 -17.12 2.00
CA GLN A 81 -6.06 -16.78 3.37
C GLN A 81 -6.70 -15.48 3.91
N TRP A 82 -7.00 -14.52 3.04
CA TRP A 82 -7.55 -13.22 3.41
C TRP A 82 -9.08 -13.22 3.48
N PHE A 83 -9.74 -13.93 2.57
CA PHE A 83 -11.20 -13.92 2.43
C PHE A 83 -11.86 -15.25 2.83
N GLY A 84 -11.06 -16.32 3.05
CA GLY A 84 -11.57 -17.64 3.43
C GLY A 84 -12.21 -18.43 2.28
N GLU A 85 -12.10 -17.93 1.04
CA GLU A 85 -12.76 -18.48 -0.14
C GLU A 85 -11.98 -19.66 -0.73
N ASP A 86 -12.63 -20.82 -0.90
CA ASP A 86 -12.00 -22.03 -1.45
C ASP A 86 -11.40 -21.76 -2.85
N PRO A 87 -10.09 -22.01 -3.08
CA PRO A 87 -9.44 -21.79 -4.37
C PRO A 87 -10.02 -22.67 -5.50
N SER A 88 -10.83 -23.68 -5.19
CA SER A 88 -11.56 -24.50 -6.16
C SER A 88 -13.00 -24.03 -6.45
N CYS A 89 -13.46 -22.97 -5.78
CA CYS A 89 -14.80 -22.43 -5.99
C CYS A 89 -14.89 -21.62 -7.29
N ALA A 90 -15.65 -22.13 -8.27
CA ALA A 90 -15.89 -21.46 -9.54
C ALA A 90 -16.65 -20.11 -9.40
N LEU A 91 -17.34 -19.87 -8.29
CA LEU A 91 -18.09 -18.63 -8.02
C LEU A 91 -17.23 -17.51 -7.38
N CYS A 92 -16.09 -17.88 -6.78
CA CYS A 92 -15.12 -16.93 -6.23
C CYS A 92 -14.27 -16.27 -7.33
N GLN A 93 -14.19 -16.89 -8.51
CA GLN A 93 -13.51 -16.30 -9.68
C GLN A 93 -14.28 -15.12 -10.30
N THR A 94 -15.57 -14.96 -9.99
CA THR A 94 -16.43 -13.92 -10.54
C THR A 94 -16.56 -12.67 -9.66
N LEU A 95 -16.07 -12.69 -8.41
CA LEU A 95 -16.03 -11.51 -7.55
C LEU A 95 -14.71 -10.76 -7.73
N GLN A 96 -14.53 -10.16 -8.89
CA GLN A 96 -13.62 -9.03 -9.06
C GLN A 96 -14.35 -7.75 -8.61
N HIS A 97 -13.97 -7.24 -7.44
CA HIS A 97 -14.27 -5.87 -7.02
C HIS A 97 -12.97 -5.11 -6.75
#